data_AF-A0A452ZI58-F1
#
_entry.id   AF-A0A452ZI58-F1
#
_cell.length_a   1.000
_cell.length_b   1.000
_cell.length_c   1.000
_cell.angle_alpha   90.00
_cell.angle_beta   90.00
_cell.angle_gamma   90.00
#
_symmetry.space_group_name_H-M   'P 1'
#
loop_
_entity.id
_entity.type
_entity.pdbx_description
1 polymer ?
#
loop_
_entity_poly.entity_id
_entity_poly.type
_entity_poly.pdbx_seq_one_letter_code
_entity_poly.pdbx_strand_id
1 'polypeptide(L)'
;MGDEAKYLETARADRSVWLMKCPPVVSQAWQGASSSSGDANPNPVVAKVVLSLDPLSSAEPSLQFKMEMSQTSVASTCNLPKSYSLNMFKDFVPMCVFSETNQGKLSCEGKVEHKFDMEPHKDNLLNYAKLCRERTQKSMVKTRKVQVECFNGPFTLSRL
;
A
#
# COMPACT_ATOMS: atom_id res chain seq x y z
N MET A 1 -11.44 41.92 1.94
CA MET A 1 -11.50 40.54 1.43
C MET A 1 -11.00 39.67 2.57
N GLY A 2 -11.91 38.98 3.27
CA GLY A 2 -11.63 38.36 4.57
C GLY A 2 -10.73 37.16 4.41
N ASP A 3 -9.62 37.15 5.15
CA ASP A 3 -8.73 36.01 5.34
C ASP A 3 -9.50 34.99 6.18
N GLU A 4 -10.20 34.06 5.53
CA GLU A 4 -10.88 32.97 6.23
C GLU A 4 -9.81 32.02 6.75
N ALA A 5 -9.41 32.23 8.01
CA ALA A 5 -8.47 31.34 8.69
C ALA A 5 -8.97 29.90 8.56
N LYS A 6 -8.23 29.06 7.82
CA LYS A 6 -8.55 27.64 7.65
C LYS A 6 -8.58 26.97 9.02
N TYR A 7 -9.77 26.75 9.56
CA TYR A 7 -9.99 26.15 10.86
C TYR A 7 -9.72 24.64 10.80
N LEU A 8 -8.93 24.14 11.76
CA LEU A 8 -8.62 22.72 11.91
C LEU A 8 -9.57 22.09 12.93
N GLU A 9 -10.40 21.15 12.48
CA GLU A 9 -11.30 20.41 13.36
C GLU A 9 -10.53 19.35 14.18
N THR A 10 -10.54 19.44 15.50
CA THR A 10 -9.77 18.57 16.41
C THR A 10 -10.61 17.59 17.23
N ALA A 11 -11.92 17.47 16.95
CA ALA A 11 -12.84 16.63 17.72
C ALA A 11 -12.44 15.14 17.77
N ARG A 12 -11.60 14.68 16.83
CA ARG A 12 -11.12 13.30 16.72
C ARG A 12 -9.64 13.13 17.06
N ALA A 13 -8.97 14.19 17.52
CA ALA A 13 -7.51 14.21 17.69
C ALA A 13 -6.98 13.15 18.67
N ASP A 14 -7.80 12.68 19.62
CA ASP A 14 -7.40 11.67 20.60
C ASP A 14 -7.77 10.23 20.20
N ARG A 15 -8.29 9.99 19.00
CA ARG A 15 -8.56 8.64 18.52
C ARG A 15 -7.27 7.88 18.23
N SER A 16 -7.18 6.64 18.70
CA SER A 16 -6.10 5.73 18.33
C SER A 16 -6.28 5.21 16.91
N VAL A 17 -5.23 5.34 16.10
CA VAL A 17 -5.17 4.87 14.72
C VAL A 17 -3.96 3.97 14.54
N TRP A 18 -4.08 2.95 13.69
CA TRP A 18 -2.98 2.07 13.33
C TRP A 18 -2.42 2.47 11.97
N LEU A 19 -1.09 2.55 11.88
CA LEU A 19 -0.38 2.80 10.63
C LEU A 19 0.26 1.49 10.16
N MET A 20 0.02 1.10 8.92
CA MET A 20 0.62 -0.12 8.36
C MET A 20 1.34 0.20 7.04
N LYS A 21 2.60 -0.24 6.93
CA LYS A 21 3.32 -0.24 5.66
C LYS A 21 2.88 -1.46 4.84
N CYS A 22 2.20 -1.19 3.72
CA CYS A 22 1.58 -2.20 2.87
C CYS A 22 2.41 -2.48 1.60
N PRO A 23 2.81 -3.73 1.32
CA PRO A 23 3.36 -4.16 0.04
C PRO A 23 2.52 -3.70 -1.16
N PRO A 24 3.13 -3.16 -2.23
CA PRO A 24 2.38 -2.62 -3.38
C PRO A 24 1.44 -3.61 -4.07
N VAL A 25 1.74 -4.91 -3.97
CA VAL A 25 0.88 -5.96 -4.58
C VAL A 25 -0.47 -6.04 -3.87
N VAL A 26 -0.48 -5.78 -2.57
CA VAL A 26 -1.67 -5.88 -1.74
C VAL A 26 -2.53 -4.63 -1.88
N SER A 27 -1.91 -3.45 -1.88
CA SER A 27 -2.66 -2.21 -2.12
C SER A 27 -3.35 -2.21 -3.50
N GLN A 28 -2.68 -2.71 -4.54
CA GLN A 28 -3.27 -2.88 -5.86
C GLN A 28 -4.43 -3.89 -5.87
N ALA A 29 -4.29 -5.01 -5.16
CA ALA A 29 -5.37 -5.99 -5.04
C ALA A 29 -6.61 -5.41 -4.33
N TRP A 30 -6.41 -4.62 -3.27
CA TRP A 30 -7.51 -3.96 -2.56
C TRP A 30 -8.20 -2.91 -3.41
N GLN A 31 -7.43 -2.08 -4.13
CA GLN A 31 -8.00 -1.12 -5.09
C GLN A 31 -8.82 -1.83 -6.17
N GLY A 32 -8.30 -2.93 -6.73
CA GLY A 32 -9.03 -3.73 -7.71
C GLY A 32 -10.32 -4.36 -7.15
N ALA A 33 -10.31 -4.79 -5.89
CA ALA A 33 -11.50 -5.29 -5.20
C ALA A 33 -12.57 -4.18 -5.04
N SER A 34 -12.16 -2.97 -4.66
CA SER A 34 -13.05 -1.80 -4.59
C SER A 34 -13.60 -1.41 -5.96
N SER A 35 -12.80 -1.46 -7.03
CA SER A 35 -13.28 -1.14 -8.38
C SER A 35 -14.22 -2.21 -8.97
N SER A 36 -14.02 -3.48 -8.62
CA SER A 36 -14.82 -4.60 -9.17
C SER A 36 -16.15 -4.82 -8.44
N SER A 37 -16.29 -4.34 -7.21
CA SER A 37 -17.51 -4.50 -6.40
C SER A 37 -18.64 -3.52 -6.78
N GLY A 38 -18.33 -2.43 -7.49
CA GLY A 38 -19.31 -1.45 -7.97
C GLY A 38 -20.24 -0.93 -6.85
N ASP A 39 -21.42 -0.41 -7.23
CA ASP A 39 -22.44 0.04 -6.27
C ASP A 39 -23.08 -1.11 -5.46
N ALA A 40 -22.83 -2.37 -5.82
CA ALA A 40 -23.43 -3.54 -5.18
C ALA A 40 -22.83 -3.82 -3.79
N ASN A 41 -21.55 -3.48 -3.56
CA ASN A 41 -20.96 -3.49 -2.24
C ASN A 41 -19.83 -2.44 -2.15
N PRO A 42 -20.11 -1.21 -1.65
CA PRO A 42 -19.11 -0.14 -1.60
C PRO A 42 -17.93 -0.45 -0.65
N ASN A 43 -18.05 -1.46 0.21
CA ASN A 43 -17.02 -1.86 1.17
C ASN A 43 -16.73 -3.37 1.07
N PRO A 44 -16.01 -3.82 0.03
CA PRO A 44 -15.65 -5.23 -0.09
C PRO A 44 -14.72 -5.65 1.06
N VAL A 45 -14.97 -6.83 1.63
CA VAL A 45 -14.06 -7.42 2.62
C VAL A 45 -12.80 -7.88 1.89
N VAL A 46 -11.70 -7.13 2.06
CA VAL A 46 -10.44 -7.40 1.35
C VAL A 46 -9.51 -8.35 2.11
N ALA A 47 -9.61 -8.39 3.44
CA ALA A 47 -8.73 -9.18 4.30
C ALA A 47 -9.27 -9.26 5.73
N LYS A 48 -8.67 -10.15 6.53
CA LYS A 48 -8.91 -10.33 7.97
C LYS A 48 -7.59 -10.17 8.73
N VAL A 49 -7.61 -9.43 9.83
CA VAL A 49 -6.50 -9.41 10.79
C VAL A 49 -6.76 -10.45 11.87
N VAL A 50 -5.75 -11.26 12.17
CA VAL A 50 -5.76 -12.32 13.17
C VAL A 50 -4.71 -11.97 14.22
N LEU A 51 -5.17 -11.80 15.47
CA LEU A 51 -4.31 -11.66 16.64
C LEU A 51 -4.22 -13.01 17.34
N SER A 52 -2.99 -13.50 17.53
CA SER A 52 -2.71 -14.70 18.31
C SER A 52 -1.91 -14.29 19.54
N LEU A 53 -2.34 -14.75 20.71
CA LEU A 53 -1.66 -14.54 21.98
C LEU A 53 -1.31 -15.93 22.53
N ASP A 54 -0.04 -16.18 22.81
CA ASP A 54 0.41 -17.38 23.50
C ASP A 54 0.83 -17.03 24.93
N PRO A 55 0.00 -17.31 25.96
CA PRO A 55 0.32 -17.00 27.35
C PRO A 55 1.53 -17.78 27.90
N LEU A 56 1.90 -18.89 27.26
CA LEU A 56 3.01 -19.76 27.71
C LEU A 56 4.32 -19.43 27.00
N SER A 57 4.28 -18.55 25.99
CA SER A 57 5.48 -18.10 25.29
C SER A 57 6.33 -17.20 26.18
N SER A 58 7.57 -17.61 26.44
CA SER A 58 8.57 -16.79 27.15
C SER A 58 9.14 -15.64 26.29
N ALA A 59 8.78 -15.55 25.00
CA ALA A 59 9.22 -14.48 24.12
C ALA A 59 8.26 -13.27 24.23
N GLU A 60 8.79 -12.13 24.69
CA GLU A 60 8.10 -10.84 24.74
C GLU A 60 8.34 -10.05 23.42
N PRO A 61 7.29 -9.67 22.68
CA PRO A 61 5.87 -9.87 22.94
C PRO A 61 5.36 -11.24 22.45
N SER A 62 4.47 -11.87 23.22
CA SER A 62 3.77 -13.11 22.83
C SER A 62 2.61 -12.88 21.84
N LEU A 63 2.34 -11.60 21.52
CA LEU A 63 1.31 -11.15 20.59
C LEU A 63 1.84 -11.25 19.15
N GLN A 64 1.23 -12.12 18.35
CA GLN A 64 1.49 -12.26 16.93
C GLN A 64 0.31 -11.73 16.12
N PHE A 65 0.58 -10.76 15.25
CA PHE A 65 -0.40 -10.22 14.33
C PHE A 65 -0.16 -10.80 12.93
N LYS A 66 -1.22 -11.32 12.32
CA LYS A 66 -1.21 -11.88 10.97
C LYS A 66 -2.36 -11.28 10.18
N MET A 67 -2.17 -11.09 8.89
CA MET A 67 -3.21 -10.69 7.96
C MET A 67 -3.46 -11.81 6.95
N GLU A 68 -4.73 -12.18 6.79
CA GLU A 68 -5.18 -13.19 5.84
C GLU A 68 -6.00 -12.52 4.73
N MET A 69 -5.57 -12.70 3.49
CA MET A 69 -6.18 -12.08 2.33
C MET A 69 -7.47 -12.81 1.95
N SER A 70 -8.51 -12.05 1.60
CA SER A 70 -9.73 -12.63 1.03
C SER A 70 -9.40 -13.31 -0.31
N GLN A 71 -9.93 -14.52 -0.54
CA GLN A 71 -9.82 -15.21 -1.83
C GLN A 71 -10.79 -14.58 -2.82
N THR A 72 -10.47 -13.37 -3.28
CA THR A 72 -11.11 -12.77 -4.44
C THR A 72 -10.48 -13.34 -5.71
N SER A 73 -11.22 -13.41 -6.82
CA SER A 73 -10.78 -13.95 -8.11
C SER A 73 -9.47 -13.36 -8.66
N VAL A 74 -9.09 -12.18 -8.18
CA VAL A 74 -7.83 -11.47 -8.48
C VAL A 74 -6.62 -12.08 -7.75
N ALA A 75 -6.83 -12.67 -6.56
CA ALA A 75 -5.77 -13.31 -5.79
C ALA A 75 -5.31 -14.65 -6.41
N SER A 76 -6.22 -15.37 -7.09
CA SER A 76 -5.93 -16.64 -7.77
C SER A 76 -5.08 -16.49 -9.04
N THR A 77 -5.14 -15.35 -9.72
CA THR A 77 -4.39 -15.11 -10.97
C THR A 77 -3.04 -14.43 -10.75
N CYS A 78 -2.83 -13.81 -9.58
CA CYS A 78 -1.66 -12.98 -9.31
C CYS A 78 -0.62 -13.62 -8.36
N ASN A 79 -0.67 -14.94 -8.08
CA ASN A 79 0.27 -15.59 -7.15
C ASN A 79 0.39 -14.87 -5.78
N LEU A 80 -0.68 -14.21 -5.32
CA LEU A 80 -0.64 -13.35 -4.14
C LEU A 80 -0.45 -14.22 -2.89
N PRO A 81 0.52 -13.91 -2.00
CA PRO A 81 0.61 -14.56 -0.70
C PRO A 81 -0.73 -14.51 0.03
N LYS A 82 -1.22 -15.67 0.47
CA LYS A 82 -2.49 -15.79 1.21
C LYS A 82 -2.43 -15.15 2.60
N SER A 83 -1.23 -15.04 3.14
CA SER A 83 -0.97 -14.62 4.49
C SER A 83 0.26 -13.73 4.57
N TYR A 84 0.16 -12.71 5.41
CA TYR A 84 1.21 -11.77 5.74
C TYR A 84 1.35 -11.69 7.27
N SER A 85 2.57 -11.54 7.76
CA SER A 85 2.85 -11.19 9.16
C SER A 85 2.81 -9.67 9.31
N LEU A 86 2.30 -9.17 10.43
CA LEU A 86 2.30 -7.75 10.78
C LEU A 86 3.31 -7.53 11.92
N ASN A 87 4.49 -7.05 11.56
CA ASN A 87 5.56 -6.80 12.53
C ASN A 87 5.37 -5.41 13.14
N MET A 88 5.27 -5.32 14.47
CA MET A 88 5.12 -4.04 15.16
C MET A 88 6.48 -3.34 15.30
N PHE A 89 6.55 -2.06 14.94
CA PHE A 89 7.69 -1.22 15.30
C PHE A 89 7.63 -0.88 16.78
N LYS A 90 8.74 -1.08 17.48
CA LYS A 90 8.85 -0.75 18.91
C LYS A 90 9.15 0.74 19.14
N ASP A 91 9.85 1.37 18.19
CA ASP A 91 10.25 2.77 18.27
C ASP A 91 9.83 3.52 17.00
N PHE A 92 8.96 4.51 17.15
CA PHE A 92 8.58 5.41 16.06
C PHE A 92 8.27 6.82 16.58
N VAL A 93 8.47 7.81 15.72
CA VAL A 93 8.18 9.22 16.02
C VAL A 93 6.66 9.41 16.16
N PRO A 94 6.16 10.10 17.20
CA PRO A 94 4.73 10.39 17.33
C PRO A 94 4.16 11.04 16.06
N MET A 95 3.01 10.53 15.59
CA MET A 95 2.35 10.99 14.38
C MET A 95 0.86 11.25 14.63
N CYS A 96 0.34 12.28 13.99
CA CYS A 96 -1.10 12.55 13.89
C CYS A 96 -1.56 12.39 12.44
N VAL A 97 -2.79 11.94 12.25
CA VAL A 97 -3.42 11.80 10.94
C VAL A 97 -4.30 13.00 10.68
N PHE A 98 -4.16 13.59 9.49
CA PHE A 98 -4.99 14.70 9.03
C PHE A 98 -5.71 14.31 7.75
N SER A 99 -6.93 14.80 7.59
CA SER A 99 -7.71 14.66 6.36
C SER A 99 -8.14 16.01 5.84
N GLU A 100 -8.16 16.13 4.51
CA GLU A 100 -8.73 17.26 3.79
C GLU A 100 -9.89 16.76 2.92
N THR A 101 -11.02 17.44 3.00
CA THR A 101 -12.17 17.16 2.13
C THR A 101 -12.03 17.90 0.80
N ASN A 102 -12.78 17.48 -0.22
CA ASN A 102 -12.81 18.19 -1.52
C ASN A 102 -13.30 19.65 -1.42
N GLN A 103 -13.91 20.03 -0.29
CA GLN A 103 -14.34 21.41 0.00
C GLN A 103 -13.25 22.23 0.73
N GLY A 104 -12.07 21.65 0.98
CA GLY A 104 -10.94 22.31 1.65
C GLY A 104 -11.02 22.34 3.17
N LYS A 105 -11.99 21.64 3.78
CA LYS A 105 -12.10 21.50 5.25
C LYS A 105 -11.02 20.55 5.77
N LEU A 106 -10.27 20.98 6.78
CA LEU A 106 -9.21 20.21 7.44
C LEU A 106 -9.68 19.63 8.78
N SER A 107 -9.32 18.37 9.05
CA SER A 107 -9.58 17.71 10.34
C SER A 107 -8.38 16.88 10.81
N CYS A 108 -8.17 16.81 12.13
CA CYS A 108 -7.27 15.90 12.80
C CYS A 108 -8.03 14.63 13.20
N GLU A 109 -7.71 13.50 12.57
CA GLU A 109 -8.45 12.24 12.66
C GLU A 109 -7.99 11.32 13.79
N GLY A 110 -6.79 11.55 14.34
CA GLY A 110 -6.28 10.78 15.47
C GLY A 110 -4.76 10.72 15.58
N LYS A 111 -4.29 9.97 16.56
CA LYS A 111 -2.88 9.69 16.86
C LYS A 111 -2.53 8.26 16.46
N VAL A 112 -1.35 8.09 15.88
CA VAL A 112 -0.84 6.75 15.54
C VAL A 112 -0.32 6.07 16.80
N GLU A 113 -1.01 5.02 17.24
CA GLU A 113 -0.64 4.26 18.44
C GLU A 113 0.23 3.05 18.10
N HIS A 114 -0.10 2.35 17.00
CA HIS A 114 0.67 1.19 16.54
C HIS A 114 1.11 1.38 15.10
N LYS A 115 2.38 1.09 14.85
CA LYS A 115 2.98 1.08 13.51
C LYS A 115 3.38 -0.34 13.15
N PHE A 116 2.89 -0.83 12.02
CA PHE A 116 3.12 -2.18 11.52
C PHE A 116 3.88 -2.18 10.19
N ASP A 117 4.81 -3.12 10.00
CA ASP A 117 5.32 -3.50 8.68
C ASP A 117 4.69 -4.83 8.25
N MET A 118 4.07 -4.83 7.08
CA MET A 118 3.45 -6.03 6.55
C MET A 118 4.44 -6.81 5.68
N GLU A 119 4.76 -8.03 6.10
CA GLU A 119 5.72 -8.90 5.44
C GLU A 119 5.07 -10.20 4.97
N PRO A 120 5.48 -10.76 3.82
CA PRO A 120 5.01 -12.07 3.39
C PRO A 120 5.25 -13.12 4.47
N HIS A 121 4.24 -13.90 4.81
CA HIS A 121 4.41 -14.97 5.79
C HIS A 121 5.39 -16.03 5.29
N LYS A 122 6.11 -16.69 6.21
CA LYS A 122 7.20 -17.63 5.88
C LYS A 122 6.74 -18.77 4.95
N ASP A 123 5.52 -19.24 5.13
CA ASP A 123 4.93 -20.31 4.30
C ASP A 123 4.69 -19.91 2.84
N ASN A 124 4.71 -18.60 2.53
CA ASN A 124 4.41 -18.06 1.21
C ASN A 124 5.62 -17.45 0.49
N LEU A 125 6.84 -17.65 1.00
CA LEU A 125 8.05 -17.02 0.46
C LEU A 125 8.31 -17.38 -1.01
N LEU A 126 8.04 -18.62 -1.43
CA LEU A 126 8.24 -19.06 -2.82
C LEU A 126 7.33 -18.31 -3.80
N ASN A 127 6.06 -18.09 -3.44
CA ASN A 127 5.11 -17.35 -4.28
C ASN A 127 5.50 -15.87 -4.35
N TYR A 128 5.92 -15.30 -3.22
CA TYR A 128 6.42 -13.93 -3.19
C TYR A 128 7.70 -13.74 -4.02
N ALA A 129 8.63 -14.71 -4.00
CA ALA A 129 9.84 -14.66 -4.82
C ALA A 129 9.53 -14.65 -6.32
N LYS A 130 8.56 -15.47 -6.76
CA LYS A 130 8.08 -15.46 -8.16
C LYS A 130 7.51 -14.09 -8.53
N LEU A 131 6.65 -13.53 -7.66
CA LEU A 131 6.09 -12.19 -7.82
C LEU A 131 7.16 -11.11 -7.96
N CYS A 132 8.20 -11.14 -7.13
CA CYS A 132 9.32 -10.19 -7.23
C CYS A 132 10.05 -10.31 -8.58
N ARG A 133 10.30 -11.54 -9.05
CA ARG A 133 10.95 -11.78 -10.35
C ARG A 133 10.10 -11.24 -11.52
N GLU A 134 8.81 -11.53 -11.52
CA GLU A 134 7.87 -11.03 -12.54
C GLU A 134 7.85 -9.50 -12.59
N ARG A 135 7.89 -8.84 -11.42
CA ARG A 135 7.94 -7.38 -11.32
C ARG A 135 9.23 -6.81 -11.90
N THR A 136 10.37 -7.37 -11.54
CA THR A 136 11.66 -6.98 -12.12
C THR A 136 11.62 -7.13 -13.64
N GLN A 137 11.15 -8.26 -14.14
CA GLN A 137 11.01 -8.49 -15.59
C GLN A 137 10.12 -7.43 -16.26
N LYS A 138 8.94 -7.14 -15.70
CA LYS A 138 8.03 -6.10 -16.23
C LYS A 138 8.67 -4.71 -16.23
N SER A 139 9.40 -4.35 -15.17
CA SER A 139 10.09 -3.05 -15.07
C SER A 139 11.29 -2.92 -16.01
N MET A 140 11.91 -4.03 -16.42
CA MET A 140 13.06 -4.03 -17.32
C MET A 140 12.67 -3.94 -18.80
N VAL A 141 11.38 -4.08 -19.14
CA VAL A 141 10.90 -3.84 -20.50
C VAL A 141 11.07 -2.36 -20.82
N LYS A 142 12.06 -2.02 -21.65
CA LYS A 142 12.27 -0.66 -22.12
C LYS A 142 11.11 -0.24 -23.03
N THR A 143 10.26 0.67 -22.56
CA THR A 143 9.15 1.23 -23.37
C THR A 143 9.63 2.20 -24.45
N ARG A 144 10.88 2.66 -24.38
CA ARG A 144 11.47 3.59 -25.34
C ARG A 144 12.22 2.82 -26.44
N LYS A 145 11.76 2.95 -27.68
CA LYS A 145 12.56 2.60 -28.87
C LYS A 145 13.54 3.76 -29.12
N VAL A 146 14.83 3.48 -29.08
CA VAL A 146 15.85 4.40 -29.60
C VAL A 146 16.01 4.09 -31.08
N GLN A 147 15.50 4.96 -31.94
CA GLN A 147 15.73 4.88 -33.38
C GLN A 147 16.94 5.74 -33.69
N VAL A 148 18.04 5.11 -34.08
CA VAL A 148 19.22 5.81 -34.61
C VAL A 148 18.96 6.02 -36.09
N GLU A 149 18.73 7.27 -36.48
CA GLU A 149 18.59 7.65 -37.88
C GLU A 149 19.98 7.96 -38.43
N CYS A 150 20.56 7.04 -39.18
CA CYS A 150 21.83 7.27 -39.88
C CYS A 150 21.53 8.06 -41.17
N PHE A 151 21.78 9.37 -41.15
CA PHE A 151 21.77 10.18 -42.36
C PHE A 151 22.93 9.77 -43.27
N ASN A 152 22.62 9.04 -44.36
CA ASN A 152 23.55 8.79 -45.48
C ASN A 152 23.15 9.67 -46.67
N GLY A 153 23.21 10.99 -46.49
CA GLY A 153 22.98 11.96 -47.56
C GLY A 153 23.95 13.15 -47.43
N PRO A 154 24.39 13.76 -48.54
CA PRO A 154 25.25 14.94 -48.47
C PRO A 154 24.50 16.11 -47.84
N PHE A 155 25.09 16.71 -46.80
CA PHE A 155 24.61 17.96 -46.22
C PHE A 155 24.61 19.06 -47.28
N THR A 156 23.44 19.43 -47.81
CA THR A 156 23.31 20.66 -48.60
C THR A 156 22.91 21.79 -47.66
N LEU A 157 23.83 22.71 -47.45
CA LEU A 157 23.65 23.92 -46.66
C LEU A 157 22.96 24.97 -47.54
N SER A 158 21.63 24.96 -47.60
CA SER A 158 20.89 26.08 -48.20
C SER A 158 20.86 27.25 -47.22
N ARG A 159 21.69 28.27 -47.50
CA ARG A 159 21.58 29.62 -46.90
C ARG A 159 20.23 30.24 -47.25
N LEU A 160 19.64 30.94 -46.28
CA LEU A 160 18.58 31.95 -46.49
C LEU A 160 19.10 33.08 -47.38
#